data_AF-A0A1B6MJH2-F1
#
_entry.id   AF-A0A1B6MJH2-F1
#
_cell.length_a   1.000
_cell.length_b   1.000
_cell.length_c   1.000
_cell.angle_alpha   90.00
_cell.angle_beta   90.00
_cell.angle_gamma   90.00
#
_symmetry.space_group_name_H-M   'P 1'
#
loop_
_entity.id
_entity.type
_entity.pdbx_description
1 polymer ?
#
loop_
_entity_poly.entity_id
_entity_poly.type
_entity_poly.pdbx_seq_one_letter_code
_entity_poly.pdbx_strand_id
1 'polypeptide(L)'
;MSSYYTPLRKSSKWYKKVAVEILLGTCVVNSLVIFNDAREPNRKWDMLRFREELIKKLVLSSNPVPTPDETPVRVPPNAALRVQGRQQLKHCLTKRDGLAHSSRKRCRSCYEGLVDEHGTKEARKKAKRVNTYCATCPDEPSMCLQCFNKVHK
;
A
#
# COMPACT_ATOMS: atom_id res chain seq x y z
N MET A 1 16.03 30.32 7.40
CA MET A 1 15.27 29.21 6.76
C MET A 1 15.10 27.98 7.66
N SER A 2 16.12 27.53 8.41
CA SER A 2 16.02 26.30 9.25
C SER A 2 15.02 26.42 10.41
N SER A 3 14.90 27.58 11.06
CA SER A 3 14.03 27.80 12.24
C SER A 3 12.54 27.55 11.96
N TYR A 4 12.05 27.93 10.78
CA TYR A 4 10.65 27.72 10.38
C TYR A 4 10.31 26.25 10.08
N TYR A 5 11.32 25.44 9.75
CA TYR A 5 11.13 24.04 9.42
C TYR A 5 12.09 23.14 10.20
N THR A 6 12.21 23.37 11.52
CA THR A 6 13.13 22.60 12.35
C THR A 6 12.68 21.14 12.50
N PRO A 7 13.57 20.18 12.21
CA PRO A 7 13.32 18.75 12.44
C PRO A 7 13.56 18.35 13.90
N LEU A 8 13.96 19.29 14.75
CA LEU A 8 14.37 19.00 16.12
C LEU A 8 13.19 18.48 16.97
N ARG A 9 13.48 17.48 17.79
CA ARG A 9 12.53 16.87 18.73
C ARG A 9 13.14 16.80 20.12
N LYS A 10 12.29 16.69 21.14
CA LYS A 10 12.74 16.53 22.53
C LYS A 10 13.59 15.26 22.63
N SER A 11 14.83 15.41 23.10
CA SER A 11 15.75 14.30 23.34
C SER A 11 16.71 14.67 24.47
N SER A 12 17.06 13.68 25.29
CA SER A 12 18.07 13.80 26.35
C SER A 12 19.50 13.66 25.82
N LYS A 13 19.68 13.07 24.63
CA LYS A 13 20.99 12.83 24.02
C LYS A 13 21.36 13.98 23.09
N TRP A 14 22.29 14.84 23.53
CA TRP A 14 22.67 16.08 22.83
C TRP A 14 23.20 15.81 21.41
N TYR A 15 23.99 14.76 21.20
CA TYR A 15 24.58 14.47 19.89
C TYR A 15 23.53 14.15 18.82
N LYS A 16 22.37 13.59 19.21
CA LYS A 16 21.27 13.33 18.28
C LYS A 16 20.68 14.63 17.74
N LYS A 17 20.62 15.67 18.58
CA LYS A 17 20.16 17.00 18.20
C LYS A 17 21.11 17.62 17.16
N VAL A 18 22.41 17.52 17.42
CA VAL A 18 23.45 18.02 16.51
C VAL A 18 23.40 17.29 15.17
N ALA A 19 23.32 15.95 15.17
CA ALA A 19 23.24 15.17 13.94
C ALA A 19 22.01 15.53 13.10
N VAL A 20 20.84 15.68 13.73
CA VAL A 20 19.60 16.05 13.05
C VAL A 20 19.67 17.46 12.45
N GLU A 21 20.25 18.43 13.15
CA GLU A 21 20.37 19.80 12.63
C GLU A 21 21.38 19.89 11.48
N ILE A 22 22.48 19.13 11.54
CA ILE A 22 23.44 19.05 10.43
C ILE A 22 22.77 18.42 9.20
N LEU A 23 22.17 17.24 9.35
CA LEU A 23 21.63 16.47 8.22
C LEU A 23 20.37 17.09 7.61
N LEU A 24 19.40 17.50 8.43
CA LEU A 24 18.08 17.91 7.96
C LEU A 24 17.88 19.44 7.96
N GLY A 25 18.69 20.17 8.71
CA GLY A 25 18.73 21.63 8.67
C GLY A 25 19.73 22.11 7.63
N THR A 26 21.02 21.86 7.86
CA THR A 26 22.12 22.44 7.06
C THR A 26 22.22 21.81 5.68
N CYS A 27 22.31 20.48 5.58
CA CYS A 27 22.48 19.81 4.28
C CYS A 27 21.27 20.02 3.34
N VAL A 28 20.04 20.05 3.87
CA VAL A 28 18.82 20.25 3.05
C VAL A 28 18.73 21.69 2.51
N VAL A 29 19.15 22.68 3.29
CA VAL A 29 19.18 24.07 2.81
C VAL A 29 20.27 24.25 1.75
N ASN A 30 21.47 23.71 1.99
CA ASN A 30 22.56 23.79 1.03
C ASN A 30 22.24 23.06 -0.27
N SER A 31 21.59 21.90 -0.19
CA SER A 31 21.17 21.17 -1.38
C SER A 31 20.08 21.90 -2.16
N LEU A 32 19.14 22.60 -1.51
CA LEU A 32 18.18 23.48 -2.21
C LEU A 32 18.89 24.61 -2.97
N VAL A 33 19.90 25.23 -2.38
CA VAL A 33 20.67 26.30 -3.04
C VAL A 33 21.36 25.76 -4.28
N ILE A 34 22.10 24.65 -4.15
CA ILE A 34 22.78 23.99 -5.27
C ILE A 34 21.76 23.55 -6.33
N PHE A 35 20.62 23.02 -5.91
CA PHE A 35 19.57 22.57 -6.82
C PHE A 35 18.93 23.71 -7.60
N ASN A 36 18.70 24.85 -6.97
CA ASN A 36 18.16 26.03 -7.63
C ASN A 36 19.18 26.71 -8.55
N ASP A 37 20.47 26.59 -8.25
CA ASP A 37 21.57 27.10 -9.07
C ASP A 37 21.83 26.22 -10.31
N ALA A 38 21.75 24.89 -10.14
CA ALA A 38 21.89 23.93 -11.23
C ALA A 38 20.68 23.89 -12.19
N ARG A 39 19.57 24.54 -11.85
CA ARG A 39 18.35 24.58 -12.66
C ARG A 39 18.21 25.91 -13.38
N GLU A 40 17.44 25.92 -14.47
CA GLU A 40 17.17 27.15 -15.23
C GLU A 40 16.58 28.27 -14.34
N PRO A 41 17.00 29.53 -14.55
CA PRO A 41 16.76 30.64 -13.63
C PRO A 41 15.28 31.00 -13.43
N ASN A 42 14.40 30.59 -14.36
CA ASN A 42 12.98 30.93 -14.34
C ASN A 42 12.11 30.05 -13.43
N ARG A 43 12.65 29.01 -12.78
CA ARG A 43 11.84 28.14 -11.92
C ARG A 43 12.57 27.67 -10.66
N LYS A 44 12.83 28.63 -9.76
CA LYS A 44 13.31 28.35 -8.41
C LYS A 44 12.24 27.63 -7.59
N TRP A 45 12.67 26.65 -6.80
CA TRP A 45 11.78 25.98 -5.86
C TRP A 45 11.79 26.68 -4.50
N ASP A 46 10.61 26.69 -3.89
CA ASP A 46 10.44 27.08 -2.49
C ASP A 46 10.81 25.90 -1.56
N MET A 47 11.21 26.23 -0.33
CA MET A 47 11.69 25.28 0.68
C MET A 47 10.65 24.18 0.97
N LEU A 48 9.36 24.55 1.05
CA LEU A 48 8.27 23.60 1.29
C LEU A 48 8.20 22.55 0.18
N ARG A 49 8.15 23.00 -1.08
CA ARG A 49 8.03 22.11 -2.24
C ARG A 49 9.24 21.20 -2.40
N PHE A 50 10.44 21.73 -2.16
CA PHE A 50 11.66 20.93 -2.19
C PHE A 50 11.63 19.83 -1.13
N ARG A 51 11.22 20.13 0.10
CA ARG A 51 11.10 19.14 1.18
C ARG A 51 10.04 18.08 0.89
N GLU A 52 8.87 18.46 0.38
CA GLU A 52 7.82 17.51 0.00
C GLU A 52 8.31 16.50 -1.04
N GLU A 53 8.97 16.98 -2.10
CA GLU A 53 9.52 16.10 -3.14
C GLU A 53 10.68 15.25 -2.61
N LEU A 54 11.54 15.80 -1.76
CA LEU A 54 12.60 15.05 -1.10
C LEU A 54 12.02 13.90 -0.26
N ILE A 55 10.98 14.17 0.54
CA ILE A 55 10.31 13.15 1.36
C ILE A 55 9.67 12.09 0.47
N LYS A 56 8.94 12.48 -0.59
CA LYS A 56 8.34 11.53 -1.53
C LYS A 56 9.41 10.62 -2.12
N LYS A 57 10.52 11.17 -2.60
CA LYS A 57 11.60 10.38 -3.21
C LYS A 57 12.25 9.46 -2.18
N LEU A 58 12.55 9.93 -0.98
CA LEU A 58 13.21 9.11 0.05
C LEU A 58 12.31 7.98 0.55
N VAL A 59 11.02 8.26 0.81
CA VAL A 59 10.06 7.26 1.31
C VAL A 59 9.67 6.25 0.23
N LEU A 60 9.55 6.68 -1.02
CA LEU A 60 9.29 5.78 -2.15
C LEU A 60 10.53 4.97 -2.54
N SER A 61 11.74 5.47 -2.30
CA SER A 61 12.98 4.74 -2.57
C SER A 61 13.37 3.78 -1.46
N SER A 62 12.97 4.05 -0.20
CA SER A 62 13.22 3.15 0.94
C SER A 62 12.27 1.96 1.00
N ASN A 63 11.19 1.99 0.23
CA ASN A 63 10.28 0.87 0.04
C ASN A 63 10.39 0.40 -1.41
N PRO A 64 11.29 -0.55 -1.74
CA PRO A 64 11.01 -1.39 -2.90
C PRO A 64 9.75 -2.15 -2.53
N VAL A 65 8.58 -1.71 -2.99
CA VAL A 65 7.26 -2.30 -2.71
C VAL A 65 7.39 -3.81 -2.54
N PRO A 66 7.33 -4.35 -1.30
CA PRO A 66 6.95 -5.73 -1.10
C PRO A 66 5.43 -5.71 -0.98
N THR A 67 4.79 -6.52 -1.82
CA THR A 67 3.65 -7.38 -1.46
C THR A 67 2.56 -6.76 -0.54
N PRO A 68 1.31 -6.64 -1.02
CA PRO A 68 0.22 -6.18 -0.19
C PRO A 68 -0.19 -7.26 0.81
N ASP A 69 0.18 -7.09 2.07
CA ASP A 69 -0.51 -7.71 3.21
C ASP A 69 -0.66 -6.72 4.36
N GLU A 70 -1.84 -6.78 4.97
CA GLU A 70 -2.27 -6.24 6.28
C GLU A 70 -2.91 -4.83 6.40
N THR A 71 -4.22 -4.83 6.12
CA THR A 71 -5.33 -4.32 6.97
C THR A 71 -5.74 -2.83 7.03
N PRO A 72 -7.04 -2.56 7.28
CA PRO A 72 -7.74 -1.40 6.73
C PRO A 72 -8.03 -0.32 7.77
N VAL A 73 -7.52 0.90 7.55
CA VAL A 73 -8.08 2.10 8.15
C VAL A 73 -9.30 2.51 7.32
N ARG A 74 -10.48 2.44 7.93
CA ARG A 74 -11.74 2.96 7.37
C ARG A 74 -11.62 4.47 7.15
N VAL A 75 -11.44 4.89 5.89
CA VAL A 75 -11.59 6.29 5.49
C VAL A 75 -12.83 6.38 4.59
N PRO A 76 -13.74 7.35 4.83
CA PRO A 76 -15.04 7.43 4.17
C PRO A 76 -14.93 7.67 2.65
N PRO A 77 -15.96 7.25 1.89
CA PRO A 77 -15.97 7.37 0.44
C PRO A 77 -16.35 8.81 0.09
N ASN A 78 -15.39 9.61 -0.37
CA ASN A 78 -15.56 10.67 -1.37
C ASN A 78 -14.32 11.58 -1.40
N ALA A 79 -13.27 11.13 -2.08
CA ALA A 79 -12.30 12.03 -2.69
C ALA A 79 -11.81 11.38 -3.98
N ALA A 80 -12.49 11.71 -5.08
CA ALA A 80 -12.15 11.27 -6.41
C ALA A 80 -10.80 11.85 -6.83
N LEU A 81 -9.80 10.98 -6.99
CA LEU A 81 -8.65 11.20 -7.87
C LEU A 81 -8.53 9.96 -8.76
N ARG A 82 -9.23 10.03 -9.90
CA ARG A 82 -8.96 9.21 -11.08
C ARG A 82 -7.73 9.78 -11.79
N VAL A 83 -7.09 8.93 -12.60
CA VAL A 83 -5.92 9.19 -13.48
C VAL A 83 -4.63 8.82 -12.72
N GLN A 84 -3.92 7.69 -12.97
CA GLN A 84 -3.46 7.11 -14.24
C GLN A 84 -3.23 5.58 -14.14
N GLY A 85 -3.64 4.83 -15.17
CA GLY A 85 -3.12 3.50 -15.55
C GLY A 85 -3.10 2.40 -14.48
N ARG A 86 -4.23 1.70 -14.26
CA ARG A 86 -4.24 0.41 -13.56
C ARG A 86 -3.41 -0.59 -14.39
N GLN A 87 -2.15 -0.80 -14.03
CA GLN A 87 -1.52 -2.08 -14.32
C GLN A 87 -2.41 -3.12 -13.64
N GLN A 88 -3.19 -3.88 -14.41
CA GLN A 88 -3.97 -4.96 -13.83
C GLN A 88 -2.97 -5.94 -13.23
N LEU A 89 -2.88 -5.96 -11.91
CA LEU A 89 -2.19 -7.01 -11.17
C LEU A 89 -2.76 -8.33 -11.71
N LYS A 90 -1.93 -9.13 -12.38
CA LYS A 90 -2.36 -10.42 -12.91
C LYS A 90 -2.59 -11.34 -11.71
N HIS A 91 -3.85 -11.45 -11.30
CA HIS A 91 -4.24 -12.39 -10.27
C HIS A 91 -4.08 -13.80 -10.81
N CYS A 92 -3.52 -14.70 -10.00
CA CYS A 92 -3.38 -16.11 -10.35
C CYS A 92 -4.03 -16.99 -9.28
N LEU A 93 -4.68 -18.06 -9.72
CA LEU A 93 -5.31 -19.04 -8.84
C LEU A 93 -4.30 -20.14 -8.50
N THR A 94 -3.85 -20.18 -7.25
CA THR A 94 -2.87 -21.13 -6.72
C THR A 94 -3.56 -22.23 -5.92
N LYS A 95 -2.99 -23.44 -5.87
CA LYS A 95 -3.48 -24.55 -5.02
C LYS A 95 -2.82 -24.47 -3.65
N ARG A 96 -3.56 -24.74 -2.56
CA ARG A 96 -2.96 -24.91 -1.23
C ARG A 96 -2.31 -26.28 -1.11
N ASP A 97 -1.20 -26.31 -0.39
CA ASP A 97 -0.50 -27.54 -0.06
C ASP A 97 -1.23 -28.37 1.00
N GLY A 98 -1.03 -29.69 0.94
CA GLY A 98 -1.58 -30.66 1.90
C GLY A 98 -2.76 -31.49 1.39
N LEU A 99 -3.22 -32.40 2.26
CA LEU A 99 -4.32 -33.31 1.93
C LEU A 99 -5.63 -32.56 1.72
N ALA A 100 -6.36 -32.94 0.68
CA ALA A 100 -7.57 -32.27 0.22
C ALA A 100 -8.66 -32.08 1.30
N HIS A 101 -8.80 -33.00 2.26
CA HIS A 101 -9.80 -32.87 3.32
C HIS A 101 -9.43 -31.79 4.35
N SER A 102 -8.12 -31.53 4.53
CA SER A 102 -7.58 -30.55 5.48
C SER A 102 -7.44 -29.16 4.84
N SER A 103 -7.02 -29.10 3.57
CA SER A 103 -6.73 -27.84 2.88
C SER A 103 -7.93 -27.16 2.20
N ARG A 104 -9.00 -27.91 1.88
CA ARG A 104 -10.20 -27.37 1.18
C ARG A 104 -11.05 -26.45 2.06
N LYS A 105 -11.14 -25.19 1.65
CA LYS A 105 -12.00 -24.16 2.23
C LYS A 105 -13.23 -23.89 1.35
N ARG A 106 -14.28 -23.29 1.91
CA ARG A 106 -15.45 -22.86 1.13
C ARG A 106 -15.07 -21.68 0.23
N CYS A 107 -15.57 -21.68 -1.00
CA CYS A 107 -15.42 -20.55 -1.91
C CYS A 107 -16.14 -19.32 -1.34
N ARG A 108 -15.42 -18.21 -1.14
CA ARG A 108 -15.96 -16.99 -0.52
C ARG A 108 -17.19 -16.47 -1.24
N SER A 109 -17.08 -16.24 -2.55
CA SER A 109 -18.20 -15.67 -3.34
C SER A 109 -19.40 -16.61 -3.46
N CYS A 110 -19.20 -17.94 -3.53
CA CYS A 110 -20.32 -18.88 -3.52
C CYS A 110 -21.02 -18.89 -2.15
N TYR A 111 -20.27 -18.76 -1.07
CA TYR A 111 -20.83 -18.70 0.27
C TYR A 111 -21.64 -17.40 0.45
N GLU A 112 -21.08 -16.25 0.09
CA GLU A 112 -21.77 -14.94 0.15
C GLU A 112 -23.07 -14.97 -0.67
N GLY A 113 -23.04 -15.42 -1.94
CA GLY A 113 -24.26 -15.50 -2.75
C GLY A 113 -25.34 -16.42 -2.17
N LEU A 114 -24.96 -17.57 -1.59
CA LEU A 114 -25.92 -18.46 -0.95
C LEU A 114 -26.44 -17.93 0.39
N VAL A 115 -25.65 -17.10 1.09
CA VAL A 115 -26.09 -16.41 2.32
C VAL A 115 -27.18 -15.41 1.97
N ASP A 116 -27.00 -14.66 0.89
CA ASP A 116 -27.95 -13.64 0.45
C ASP A 116 -29.27 -14.28 -0.06
N GLU A 117 -29.19 -15.42 -0.76
CA GLU A 117 -30.37 -16.11 -1.31
C GLU A 117 -31.13 -16.97 -0.30
N HIS A 118 -30.41 -17.73 0.55
CA HIS A 118 -30.98 -18.81 1.36
C HIS A 118 -30.56 -18.76 2.84
N GLY A 119 -29.79 -17.75 3.23
CA GLY A 119 -29.30 -17.59 4.59
C GLY A 119 -28.07 -18.46 4.91
N THR A 120 -27.47 -18.16 6.07
CA THR A 120 -26.19 -18.74 6.51
C THR A 120 -26.22 -20.25 6.72
N LYS A 121 -27.34 -20.82 7.17
CA LYS A 121 -27.47 -22.26 7.44
C LYS A 121 -27.38 -23.08 6.15
N GLU A 122 -28.07 -22.63 5.11
CA GLU A 122 -28.09 -23.30 3.80
C GLU A 122 -26.77 -23.08 3.05
N ALA A 123 -26.20 -21.87 3.14
CA ALA A 123 -24.90 -21.57 2.56
C ALA A 123 -23.77 -22.47 3.09
N ARG A 124 -23.77 -22.80 4.39
CA ARG A 124 -22.75 -23.68 4.98
C ARG A 124 -22.74 -25.08 4.37
N LYS A 125 -23.89 -25.59 3.94
CA LYS A 125 -24.06 -26.93 3.35
C LYS A 125 -23.80 -26.93 1.84
N LYS A 126 -24.32 -25.92 1.14
CA LYS A 126 -24.34 -25.86 -0.34
C LYS A 126 -23.13 -25.16 -0.96
N ALA A 127 -22.40 -24.33 -0.22
CA ALA A 127 -21.25 -23.61 -0.76
C ALA A 127 -20.13 -24.56 -1.19
N LYS A 128 -19.67 -24.41 -2.44
CA LYS A 128 -18.58 -25.20 -3.02
C LYS A 128 -17.32 -25.12 -2.18
N ARG A 129 -16.68 -26.26 -1.91
CA ARG A 129 -15.38 -26.35 -1.23
C ARG A 129 -14.27 -26.55 -2.25
N VAL A 130 -13.24 -25.73 -2.17
CA VAL A 130 -12.15 -25.64 -3.14
C VAL A 130 -10.80 -25.66 -2.43
N ASN A 131 -9.78 -26.17 -3.11
CA ASN A 131 -8.39 -26.14 -2.63
C ASN A 131 -7.58 -24.99 -3.27
N THR A 132 -8.26 -24.06 -3.92
CA THR A 132 -7.65 -22.99 -4.71
C THR A 132 -7.91 -21.64 -4.08
N TYR A 133 -6.92 -20.76 -4.14
CA TYR A 133 -6.96 -19.41 -3.59
C TYR A 133 -6.22 -18.43 -4.50
N CYS A 134 -6.52 -17.14 -4.36
CA CYS A 134 -5.79 -16.09 -5.07
C CYS A 134 -4.66 -15.55 -4.21
N ALA A 135 -3.41 -15.83 -4.56
CA ALA A 135 -2.23 -15.34 -3.82
C ALA A 135 -1.97 -13.84 -3.98
N THR A 136 -2.56 -13.22 -5.01
CA THR A 136 -2.38 -11.78 -5.31
C THR A 136 -3.35 -10.89 -4.52
N CYS A 137 -4.34 -11.48 -3.85
CA CYS A 137 -5.31 -10.73 -3.05
C CYS A 137 -4.88 -10.73 -1.59
N PRO A 138 -5.06 -9.61 -0.86
CA PRO A 138 -4.61 -9.48 0.54
C PRO A 138 -5.30 -10.43 1.51
N ASP A 139 -6.50 -10.94 1.16
CA ASP A 139 -7.23 -11.89 2.02
C ASP A 139 -6.95 -13.36 1.65
N GLU A 140 -6.08 -13.61 0.67
CA GLU A 140 -5.87 -14.93 0.05
C GLU A 140 -7.19 -15.73 -0.14
N PRO A 141 -8.22 -15.13 -0.76
CA PRO A 141 -9.56 -15.67 -0.72
C PRO A 141 -9.61 -17.01 -1.45
N SER A 142 -10.23 -17.99 -0.81
CA SER A 142 -10.49 -19.29 -1.42
C SER A 142 -11.60 -19.13 -2.44
N MET A 143 -11.30 -19.45 -3.71
CA MET A 143 -12.21 -19.21 -4.83
C MET A 143 -12.23 -20.38 -5.82
N CYS A 144 -13.41 -20.67 -6.35
CA CYS A 144 -13.54 -21.58 -7.49
C CYS A 144 -13.24 -20.83 -8.80
N LEU A 145 -12.89 -21.56 -9.86
CA LEU A 145 -12.57 -20.99 -11.18
C LEU A 145 -13.66 -20.04 -11.71
N GLN A 146 -14.93 -20.41 -11.52
CA GLN A 146 -16.07 -19.58 -11.97
C GLN A 146 -16.15 -18.25 -11.22
N CYS A 147 -15.91 -18.25 -9.90
CA CYS A 147 -15.91 -17.02 -9.10
C CYS A 147 -14.66 -16.19 -9.37
N PHE A 148 -13.51 -16.83 -9.57
CA PHE A 148 -12.27 -16.17 -9.89
C PHE A 148 -12.39 -15.35 -11.18
N ASN A 149 -12.88 -15.94 -12.27
CA ASN A 149 -13.05 -15.25 -13.56
C ASN A 149 -14.09 -14.11 -13.53
N LYS A 150 -15.02 -14.13 -12.57
CA LYS A 150 -16.00 -13.04 -12.38
C LYS A 150 -15.37 -11.84 -11.69
N VAL A 151 -14.50 -12.07 -10.71
CA VAL A 151 -13.90 -11.03 -9.86
C VAL A 151 -12.59 -10.50 -10.44
N HIS A 152 -11.79 -11.37 -11.05
CA HIS A 152 -10.50 -11.07 -11.64
C HIS A 152 -10.54 -11.32 -13.16
N LYS A 153 -10.56 -10.22 -13.94
CA LYS A 153 -10.47 -10.19 -15.41
C LYS A 153 -9.13 -9.62 -15.84
#